data_AF-A0AA42HYG8-F1
#
_entry.id   AF-A0AA42HYG8-F1
#
_cell.length_a   1.000
_cell.length_b   1.000
_cell.length_c   1.000
_cell.angle_alpha   90.00
_cell.angle_beta   90.00
_cell.angle_gamma   90.00
#
_symmetry.space_group_name_H-M   'P 1'
#
loop_
_entity.id
_entity.type
_entity.pdbx_description
1 polymer ?
#
loop_
_entity_poly.entity_id
_entity_poly.type
_entity_poly.pdbx_seq_one_letter_code
_entity_poly.pdbx_strand_id
1 'polypeptide(L)'
;VPVDVSAHDEPRSPEQKRRAMSWAQRLKRVFSIDVTTCAHCGGAVRIVASIEEPKTIRAILAHFEKHGALEQAHYRPAARAPPPAA
;
A
#
# COMPACT_ATOMS: atom_id res chain seq x y z
N VAL A 1 7.96 -21.60 19.46
CA VAL A 1 9.07 -21.68 18.48
C VAL A 1 9.53 -20.25 18.20
N PRO A 2 10.77 -19.87 18.50
CA PRO A 2 11.26 -18.55 18.14
C PRO A 2 11.49 -18.54 16.63
N VAL A 3 10.86 -17.59 15.94
CA VAL A 3 11.04 -17.41 14.50
C VAL A 3 12.41 -16.76 14.30
N ASP A 4 13.28 -17.47 13.60
CA ASP A 4 14.63 -17.06 13.21
C ASP A 4 14.58 -15.67 12.54
N VAL A 5 15.14 -14.66 13.21
CA VAL A 5 15.40 -13.34 12.63
C VAL A 5 16.54 -13.52 11.66
N SER A 6 16.19 -13.66 10.38
CA SER A 6 17.15 -13.90 9.30
C SER A 6 18.24 -12.82 9.27
N ALA A 7 19.47 -13.30 9.28
CA ALA A 7 20.71 -12.53 9.30
C ALA A 7 20.88 -11.66 8.04
N HIS A 8 20.40 -10.41 8.06
CA HIS A 8 20.80 -9.36 7.11
C HIS A 8 20.70 -7.95 7.72
N ASP A 9 21.35 -7.72 8.87
CA ASP A 9 21.46 -6.38 9.48
C ASP A 9 22.94 -5.99 9.71
N GLU A 10 23.74 -6.05 8.65
CA GLU A 10 25.00 -5.30 8.62
C GLU A 10 24.68 -3.80 8.58
N PRO A 11 25.27 -2.97 9.47
CA PRO A 11 24.93 -1.56 9.56
C PRO A 11 25.39 -0.81 8.31
N ARG A 12 24.48 -0.69 7.33
CA ARG A 12 24.70 0.11 6.11
C ARG A 12 24.99 1.56 6.48
N SER A 13 25.98 2.17 5.84
CA SER A 13 26.30 3.59 6.02
C SER A 13 25.06 4.45 5.70
N PRO A 14 24.94 5.65 6.29
CA PRO A 14 23.85 6.57 5.98
C PRO A 14 23.70 6.85 4.47
N GLU A 15 24.79 6.95 3.72
CA GLU A 15 24.80 7.11 2.26
C GLU A 15 24.21 5.88 1.56
N GLN A 16 24.54 4.68 2.01
CA GLN A 16 24.00 3.42 1.47
C GLN A 16 22.51 3.29 1.78
N LYS A 17 22.08 3.66 3.00
CA LYS A 17 20.65 3.72 3.37
C LYS A 17 19.89 4.75 2.53
N ARG A 18 20.48 5.92 2.26
CA ARG A 18 19.89 6.94 1.37
C ARG A 18 19.77 6.45 -0.07
N ARG A 19 20.78 5.77 -0.62
CA ARG A 19 20.73 5.16 -1.96
C ARG A 19 19.71 4.02 -2.04
N ALA A 20 19.49 3.31 -0.94
CA ALA A 20 18.53 2.21 -0.84
C ALA A 20 17.07 2.64 -0.59
N MET A 21 16.78 3.95 -0.48
CA MET A 21 15.39 4.41 -0.26
C MET A 21 14.51 4.04 -1.47
N SER A 22 13.53 3.17 -1.20
CA SER A 22 12.45 2.86 -2.13
C SER A 22 11.65 4.12 -2.49
N TRP A 23 10.96 4.08 -3.64
CA TRP A 23 10.07 5.15 -4.08
C TRP A 23 9.07 5.57 -2.98
N ALA A 24 8.45 4.60 -2.30
CA ALA A 24 7.50 4.85 -1.22
C ALA A 24 8.13 5.57 -0.01
N GLN A 25 9.35 5.19 0.38
CA GLN A 25 10.09 5.86 1.46
C GLN A 25 10.41 7.32 1.11
N ARG A 26 10.67 7.61 -0.17
CA ARG A 26 10.90 8.98 -0.64
C ARG A 26 9.62 9.82 -0.57
N LEU A 27 8.46 9.26 -0.97
CA LEU A 27 7.17 9.93 -0.83
C LEU A 27 6.88 10.32 0.62
N LYS A 28 7.08 9.38 1.55
CA LYS A 28 6.89 9.63 2.99
C LYS A 28 7.81 10.73 3.50
N ARG A 29 9.06 10.74 3.06
CA ARG A 29 10.06 11.72 3.52
C ARG A 29 9.84 13.12 2.96
N VAL A 30 9.50 13.25 1.67
CA VAL A 30 9.43 14.56 0.99
C VAL A 30 8.04 15.16 1.08
N PHE A 31 7.00 14.35 0.94
CA PHE A 31 5.61 14.80 0.86
C PHE A 31 4.78 14.44 2.09
N SER A 32 5.35 13.74 3.07
CA SER A 32 4.61 13.19 4.22
C SER A 32 3.49 12.22 3.81
N ILE A 33 3.60 11.58 2.65
CA ILE A 33 2.63 10.60 2.14
C ILE A 33 3.14 9.19 2.41
N ASP A 34 2.47 8.45 3.31
CA ASP A 34 2.76 7.05 3.57
C ASP A 34 1.80 6.11 2.82
N VAL A 35 2.30 5.48 1.75
CA VAL A 35 1.56 4.49 0.95
C VAL A 35 1.82 3.04 1.39
N THR A 36 2.57 2.84 2.48
CA THR A 36 2.91 1.51 3.01
C THR A 36 2.06 1.11 4.23
N THR A 37 1.21 2.03 4.70
CA THR A 37 0.33 1.83 5.84
C THR A 37 -1.11 2.09 5.44
N CYS A 38 -2.04 1.20 5.82
CA CYS A 38 -3.46 1.41 5.59
C CYS A 38 -3.98 2.56 6.48
N ALA A 39 -4.62 3.57 5.88
CA ALA A 39 -5.18 4.71 6.62
C ALA A 39 -6.31 4.34 7.60
N HIS A 40 -6.95 3.17 7.43
CA HIS A 40 -8.10 2.76 8.25
C HIS A 40 -7.73 1.86 9.41
N CYS A 41 -6.88 0.86 9.17
CA CYS A 41 -6.51 -0.12 10.20
C CYS A 41 -5.06 -0.01 10.69
N GLY A 42 -4.24 0.84 10.08
CA GLY A 42 -2.81 0.97 10.41
C GLY A 42 -1.96 -0.24 10.02
N GLY A 43 -2.53 -1.23 9.34
CA GLY A 43 -1.82 -2.42 8.88
C GLY A 43 -0.86 -2.13 7.73
N ALA A 44 0.19 -2.95 7.60
CA ALA A 44 1.13 -2.85 6.49
C ALA A 44 0.46 -3.24 5.16
N VAL A 45 0.70 -2.46 4.11
CA VAL A 45 0.22 -2.73 2.75
C VAL A 45 1.39 -2.87 1.78
N ARG A 46 1.17 -3.65 0.72
CA ARG A 46 2.15 -3.86 -0.36
C ARG A 46 1.66 -3.19 -1.63
N ILE A 47 2.52 -2.41 -2.27
CA ILE A 47 2.25 -1.82 -3.58
C ILE A 47 2.28 -2.92 -4.63
N VAL A 48 1.21 -3.05 -5.41
CA VAL A 48 1.06 -4.08 -6.45
C VAL A 48 1.28 -3.53 -7.86
N ALA A 49 0.91 -2.28 -8.11
CA ALA A 49 1.04 -1.61 -9.40
C ALA A 49 1.03 -0.08 -9.23
N SER A 50 1.65 0.63 -10.17
CA SER A 50 1.51 2.08 -10.38
C SER A 50 0.73 2.30 -11.67
N ILE A 51 -0.28 3.18 -11.66
CA ILE A 51 -1.06 3.53 -12.86
C ILE A 51 -0.70 4.97 -13.23
N GLU A 52 -0.05 5.14 -14.38
CA GLU A 52 0.49 6.44 -14.81
C GLU A 52 -0.22 7.01 -16.06
N GLU A 53 -0.95 6.17 -16.80
CA GLU A 53 -1.65 6.57 -18.02
C GLU A 53 -2.85 7.50 -17.70
N PRO A 54 -2.85 8.76 -18.17
CA PRO A 54 -3.88 9.73 -17.81
C PRO A 54 -5.30 9.32 -18.23
N LYS A 55 -5.44 8.62 -19.35
CA LYS A 55 -6.74 8.12 -19.82
C LYS A 55 -7.32 7.08 -18.85
N THR A 56 -6.49 6.17 -18.36
CA THR A 56 -6.88 5.13 -17.40
C THR A 56 -7.26 5.74 -16.06
N ILE A 57 -6.46 6.69 -15.55
CA ILE A 57 -6.76 7.40 -14.30
C ILE A 57 -8.13 8.08 -14.39
N ARG A 58 -8.40 8.83 -15.47
CA ARG A 58 -9.69 9.50 -15.68
C ARG A 58 -10.86 8.53 -15.74
N ALA A 59 -10.70 7.41 -16.44
CA ALA A 59 -11.76 6.40 -16.52
C ALA A 59 -12.11 5.80 -15.16
N ILE A 60 -11.10 5.54 -14.31
CA ILE A 60 -11.30 5.03 -12.94
C ILE A 60 -12.02 6.08 -12.08
N LEU A 61 -11.58 7.33 -12.11
CA LEU A 61 -12.20 8.40 -11.33
C LEU A 61 -13.66 8.65 -11.75
N ALA A 62 -13.93 8.71 -13.05
CA ALA A 62 -15.29 8.87 -13.58
C ALA A 62 -16.23 7.73 -13.17
N HIS A 63 -15.72 6.49 -13.06
CA HIS A 63 -16.49 5.38 -12.53
C HIS A 63 -16.89 5.62 -11.07
N PHE A 64 -15.96 6.06 -10.21
CA PHE A 64 -16.27 6.33 -8.80
C PHE A 64 -17.29 7.46 -8.63
N GLU A 65 -17.16 8.55 -9.40
CA GLU A 65 -18.13 9.65 -9.39
C GLU A 65 -19.54 9.16 -9.75
N LYS A 66 -19.67 8.36 -10.81
CA LYS A 66 -20.97 7.84 -11.27
C LYS A 66 -21.65 6.93 -10.26
N HIS A 67 -20.88 6.16 -9.50
CA HIS A 67 -21.40 5.16 -8.56
C HIS A 67 -21.52 5.66 -7.13
N GLY A 68 -21.29 6.96 -6.88
CA GLY A 68 -21.41 7.56 -5.55
C GLY A 68 -20.41 6.99 -4.55
N ALA A 69 -19.26 6.51 -5.02
CA ALA A 69 -18.23 5.97 -4.15
C ALA A 69 -17.63 7.12 -3.32
N LEU A 70 -18.04 7.19 -2.06
CA LEU A 70 -17.36 8.02 -1.06
C LEU A 70 -15.98 7.41 -0.77
N GLU A 71 -15.07 8.23 -0.26
CA GLU A 71 -13.72 7.82 0.12
C GLU A 71 -13.70 6.62 1.10
N GLN A 72 -14.80 6.39 1.84
CA GLN A 72 -15.00 5.22 2.69
C GLN A 72 -15.47 3.94 1.97
N ALA A 73 -16.03 4.03 0.76
CA ALA A 73 -16.63 2.91 0.03
C ALA A 73 -15.59 1.95 -0.59
N HIS A 74 -14.30 2.31 -0.56
CA HIS A 74 -13.22 1.56 -1.20
C HIS A 74 -12.67 0.39 -0.38
N TYR A 75 -13.14 0.19 0.86
CA TYR A 75 -12.47 -0.73 1.76
C TYR A 75 -13.18 -2.07 1.83
N ARG A 76 -12.41 -3.08 1.38
CA ARG A 76 -12.57 -4.52 1.56
C ARG A 76 -14.02 -4.96 1.78
N PRO A 77 -14.70 -5.57 0.79
CA PRO A 77 -16.01 -6.16 1.04
C PRO A 77 -15.93 -7.04 2.29
N ALA A 78 -16.99 -7.00 3.10
CA ALA A 78 -17.06 -7.74 4.35
C ALA A 78 -16.48 -9.14 4.16
N ALA A 79 -15.67 -9.60 5.14
CA ALA A 79 -15.01 -10.89 5.06
C ALA A 79 -16.01 -11.94 4.57
N ARG A 80 -15.72 -12.60 3.45
CA ARG A 80 -16.59 -13.66 2.95
C ARG A 80 -16.73 -14.71 4.05
N ALA A 81 -17.96 -15.16 4.28
CA ALA A 81 -18.22 -16.28 5.17
C ALA A 81 -17.38 -17.50 4.71
N PRO A 82 -16.97 -18.37 5.65
CA PRO A 82 -16.36 -19.65 5.29
C PRO A 82 -17.25 -20.41 4.30
N PRO A 83 -16.68 -21.18 3.36
CA PRO A 83 -17.49 -22.07 2.53
C PRO A 83 -18.35 -23.00 3.41
N PRO A 84 -19.58 -23.33 3.01
CA PRO A 84 -20.41 -24.28 3.74
C PRO A 84 -19.68 -25.63 3.83
N ALA A 85 -19.81 -26.31 4.98
CA ALA A 85 -19.32 -27.66 5.14
C ALA A 85 -20.00 -28.59 4.12
N ALA A 86 -19.22 -29.50 3.53
CA ALA A 86 -19.71 -30.51 2.58
C ALA A 86 -20.66 -31.50 3.26
#